data_AF-A0A0H5Q789-F1
#
_entry.id   AF-A0A0H5Q789-F1
#
_cell.length_a   1.000
_cell.length_b   1.000
_cell.length_c   1.000
_cell.angle_alpha   90.00
_cell.angle_beta   90.00
_cell.angle_gamma   90.00
#
_symmetry.space_group_name_H-M   'P 1'
#
loop_
_entity.id
_entity.type
_entity.pdbx_description
1 polymer ?
#
loop_
_entity_poly.entity_id
_entity_poly.type
_entity_poly.pdbx_seq_one_letter_code
_entity_poly.pdbx_strand_id
1 'polypeptide(L)'
;MIPTINVQTSFVRPVPLRLELSILWHPRSDHSIVRTTLNEGVDGDLLGLGVGSAPPWSSPVHLAEALTDHLVVSVDRIYAELVNPDPF
;
A
#
# COMPACT_ATOMS: atom_id res chain seq x y z
N MET A 1 -16.71 3.51 47.60
CA MET A 1 -17.33 2.93 46.38
C MET A 1 -16.28 3.03 45.29
N ILE A 2 -15.69 1.92 44.86
CA ILE A 2 -14.63 1.92 43.84
C ILE A 2 -15.32 1.94 42.47
N PRO A 3 -15.00 2.88 41.56
CA PRO A 3 -15.62 2.90 40.25
C PRO A 3 -15.19 1.69 39.42
N THR A 4 -16.16 0.97 38.87
CA THR A 4 -15.96 -0.14 37.95
C THR A 4 -15.78 0.40 36.54
N ILE A 5 -14.62 0.17 35.94
CA ILE A 5 -14.40 0.43 34.52
C ILE A 5 -14.96 -0.76 33.73
N ASN A 6 -16.03 -0.53 32.99
CA ASN A 6 -16.54 -1.51 32.03
C ASN A 6 -15.77 -1.34 30.72
N VAL A 7 -14.95 -2.32 30.37
CA VAL A 7 -14.28 -2.36 29.06
C VAL A 7 -15.34 -2.68 28.01
N GLN A 8 -15.71 -1.68 27.22
CA GLN A 8 -16.55 -1.87 26.03
C GLN A 8 -15.62 -2.13 24.84
N THR A 9 -15.58 -3.39 24.39
CA THR A 9 -14.91 -3.77 23.14
C THR A 9 -15.90 -3.67 21.99
N SER A 10 -15.68 -2.74 21.06
CA SER A 10 -16.37 -2.71 19.78
C SER A 10 -15.56 -3.50 18.74
N PHE A 11 -16.14 -4.55 18.19
CA PHE A 11 -15.57 -5.25 17.03
C PHE A 11 -15.84 -4.42 15.78
N VAL A 12 -14.83 -3.74 15.25
CA VAL A 12 -14.90 -3.09 13.94
C VAL A 12 -14.68 -4.17 12.87
N ARG A 13 -15.56 -4.22 11.86
CA ARG A 13 -15.38 -5.16 10.75
C ARG A 13 -14.15 -4.73 9.93
N PRO A 14 -13.30 -5.67 9.48
CA PRO A 14 -12.17 -5.33 8.63
C PRO A 14 -12.68 -4.71 7.32
N VAL A 15 -12.09 -3.59 6.94
CA VAL A 15 -12.33 -2.91 5.67
C VAL A 15 -11.27 -3.39 4.68
N PRO A 16 -11.65 -3.76 3.44
CA PRO A 16 -10.67 -4.17 2.44
C PRO A 16 -9.75 -2.99 2.10
N LEU A 17 -8.45 -3.25 2.00
CA LEU A 17 -7.49 -2.27 1.50
C LEU A 17 -7.28 -2.45 0.00
N ARG A 18 -7.16 -1.34 -0.73
CA ARG A 18 -6.80 -1.33 -2.15
C ARG A 18 -5.46 -0.64 -2.31
N LEU A 19 -4.52 -1.35 -2.92
CA LEU A 19 -3.22 -0.81 -3.34
C LEU A 19 -3.20 -0.65 -4.85
N GLU A 20 -2.83 0.52 -5.33
CA GLU A 20 -2.69 0.83 -6.76
C GLU A 20 -1.29 1.34 -7.07
N LEU A 21 -0.68 0.78 -8.13
CA LEU A 21 0.58 1.24 -8.69
C LEU A 21 0.30 1.93 -10.04
N SER A 22 0.62 3.21 -10.14
CA SER A 22 0.60 3.95 -11.40
C SER A 22 2.04 4.20 -11.87
N ILE A 23 2.34 3.84 -13.12
CA ILE A 23 3.60 4.26 -13.77
C ILE A 23 3.36 5.55 -14.53
N LEU A 24 4.12 6.57 -14.18
CA LEU A 24 4.22 7.80 -14.95
C LEU A 24 5.49 7.72 -15.81
N TRP A 25 5.28 7.65 -17.11
CA TRP A 25 6.36 7.60 -18.10
C TRP A 25 6.20 8.74 -19.10
N HIS A 26 7.32 9.39 -19.44
CA HIS A 26 7.39 10.39 -20.48
C HIS A 26 8.39 9.92 -21.56
N PRO A 27 8.05 9.95 -22.87
CA PRO A 27 8.91 9.39 -23.93
C PRO A 27 10.31 10.00 -24.04
N ARG A 28 10.51 11.21 -23.50
CA ARG A 28 11.81 11.91 -23.47
C ARG A 28 12.55 11.79 -22.13
N SER A 29 11.95 11.10 -21.16
CA SER A 29 12.57 10.85 -19.86
C SER A 29 13.41 9.57 -19.94
N ASP A 30 14.60 9.62 -19.34
CA ASP A 30 15.47 8.46 -19.15
C ASP A 30 15.04 7.57 -17.97
N HIS A 31 14.05 8.02 -17.19
CA HIS A 31 13.49 7.29 -16.06
C HIS A 31 11.96 7.35 -16.04
N SER A 32 11.36 6.39 -15.33
CA SER A 32 9.92 6.37 -15.03
C SER A 32 9.70 6.52 -13.53
N ILE A 33 8.56 7.08 -13.15
CA ILE A 33 8.15 7.27 -11.76
C ILE A 33 7.04 6.27 -11.45
N VAL A 34 7.12 5.60 -10.31
CA VAL A 34 6.03 4.78 -9.78
C VAL A 34 5.38 5.53 -8.64
N ARG A 35 4.05 5.64 -8.71
CA ARG A 35 3.22 6.16 -7.64
C ARG A 35 2.42 5.02 -7.04
N THR A 36 2.50 4.88 -5.72
CA THR A 36 1.80 3.87 -4.94
C THR A 36 0.72 4.55 -4.12
N THR A 37 -0.52 4.10 -4.25
CA THR A 37 -1.69 4.70 -3.58
C THR A 37 -2.41 3.62 -2.78
N LEU A 38 -2.62 3.86 -1.49
CA LEU A 38 -3.33 2.96 -0.58
C LEU A 38 -4.65 3.60 -0.14
N ASN A 39 -5.77 2.93 -0.38
CA ASN A 39 -7.11 3.40 -0.01
C ASN A 39 -7.90 2.36 0.79
N GLU A 40 -8.90 2.82 1.55
CA GLU A 40 -9.91 1.97 2.21
C GLU A 40 -10.95 1.42 1.21
N GLY A 41 -10.53 0.50 0.36
CA GLY A 41 -11.37 -0.11 -0.67
C GLY A 41 -11.27 0.62 -2.01
N VAL A 42 -12.23 0.36 -2.90
CA VAL A 42 -12.16 0.85 -4.30
C VAL A 42 -12.34 2.35 -4.40
N ASP A 43 -13.27 2.91 -3.61
CA ASP A 43 -13.67 4.33 -3.59
C ASP A 43 -13.54 4.95 -2.19
N GLY A 44 -12.77 4.32 -1.31
CA GLY A 44 -12.61 4.79 0.07
C GLY A 44 -11.53 5.85 0.24
N ASP A 45 -11.28 6.18 1.49
CA ASP A 45 -10.36 7.25 1.87
C ASP A 45 -8.91 6.88 1.55
N LEU A 46 -8.12 7.89 1.15
CA LEU A 46 -6.69 7.75 0.93
C LEU A 46 -5.98 7.62 2.28
N LEU A 47 -5.38 6.46 2.51
CA LEU A 47 -4.60 6.18 3.73
C LEU A 47 -3.11 6.45 3.56
N GLY A 48 -2.59 6.30 2.34
CA GLY A 48 -1.17 6.43 2.10
C GLY A 48 -0.82 6.70 0.64
N LEU A 49 0.24 7.48 0.45
CA LEU A 49 0.77 7.82 -0.87
C LEU A 49 2.30 7.72 -0.83
N GLY A 50 2.85 7.00 -1.80
CA GLY A 50 4.29 6.88 -2.02
C GLY A 50 4.65 7.24 -3.46
N VAL A 51 5.82 7.83 -3.65
CA VAL A 51 6.41 8.08 -4.97
C VAL A 51 7.84 7.57 -4.95
N GLY A 52 8.20 6.82 -5.99
CA GLY A 52 9.53 6.25 -6.14
C GLY A 52 9.96 6.15 -7.60
N SER A 53 11.21 5.75 -7.80
CA SER A 53 11.71 5.36 -9.12
C SER A 53 11.09 4.05 -9.55
N ALA A 54 10.69 3.94 -10.81
CA ALA A 54 10.32 2.67 -11.38
C ALA A 54 11.51 1.70 -11.35
N PRO A 55 11.28 0.40 -11.10
CA PRO A 55 12.32 -0.60 -11.26
C PRO A 55 12.82 -0.58 -12.72
N PRO A 56 14.10 -0.89 -12.98
CA PRO A 56 14.62 -0.90 -14.34
C PRO A 56 13.98 -2.03 -15.15
N TRP A 57 13.39 -1.69 -16.31
CA TRP A 57 12.77 -2.65 -17.22
C TRP A 57 13.30 -2.45 -18.63
N SER A 58 14.08 -3.42 -19.11
CA SER A 58 14.61 -3.42 -20.48
C SER A 58 13.61 -3.92 -21.52
N SER A 59 12.48 -4.50 -21.07
CA SER A 59 11.39 -5.00 -21.92
C SER A 59 10.04 -4.90 -21.19
N PRO A 60 8.91 -4.88 -21.90
CA PRO A 60 7.57 -4.89 -21.27
C PRO A 60 7.31 -6.12 -20.38
N VAL A 61 7.92 -7.27 -20.69
CA VAL A 61 7.79 -8.48 -19.87
C VAL A 61 8.48 -8.27 -18.52
N HIS A 62 9.71 -7.74 -18.53
CA HIS A 62 10.44 -7.41 -17.31
C HIS A 62 9.75 -6.31 -16.48
N LEU A 63 8.98 -5.43 -17.13
CA LEU A 63 8.18 -4.42 -16.43
C LEU A 63 7.07 -5.06 -15.60
N ALA A 64 6.33 -6.02 -16.17
CA ALA A 64 5.25 -6.69 -15.45
C ALA A 64 5.77 -7.46 -14.24
N GLU A 65 6.88 -8.19 -14.39
CA GLU A 65 7.56 -8.90 -13.30
C GLU A 65 8.01 -7.93 -12.20
N ALA A 66 8.72 -6.87 -12.58
CA ALA A 66 9.25 -5.92 -11.61
C ALA A 66 8.15 -5.14 -10.85
N LEU A 67 7.03 -4.84 -11.50
CA LEU A 67 5.85 -4.25 -10.83
C LEU A 67 5.17 -5.22 -9.89
N THR A 68 5.09 -6.49 -10.27
CA THR A 68 4.48 -7.54 -9.44
C THR A 68 5.30 -7.71 -8.16
N ASP A 69 6.61 -7.83 -8.28
CA ASP A 69 7.52 -7.91 -7.13
C ASP A 69 7.38 -6.68 -6.22
N HIS A 70 7.33 -5.49 -6.82
CA HIS A 70 7.14 -4.25 -6.06
C HIS A 70 5.80 -4.20 -5.33
N LEU A 71 4.73 -4.70 -5.96
CA LEU A 71 3.41 -4.77 -5.36
C LEU A 71 3.39 -5.73 -4.17
N VAL A 72 3.97 -6.93 -4.32
CA VAL A 72 4.05 -7.93 -3.24
C VAL A 72 4.78 -7.36 -2.03
N VAL A 73 5.97 -6.78 -2.22
CA VAL A 73 6.75 -6.16 -1.14
C VAL A 73 5.96 -5.03 -0.46
N SER A 74 5.24 -4.22 -1.24
CA SER A 74 4.43 -3.12 -0.72
C SER A 74 3.24 -3.63 0.10
N VAL A 75 2.57 -4.69 -0.35
CA VAL A 75 1.46 -5.34 0.37
C VAL A 75 1.94 -5.91 1.70
N ASP A 76 3.05 -6.66 1.71
CA ASP A 76 3.60 -7.27 2.92
C ASP A 76 3.96 -6.21 3.96
N ARG A 77 4.58 -5.11 3.51
CA ARG A 77 4.92 -3.99 4.38
C ARG A 77 3.69 -3.30 4.97
N ILE A 78 2.69 -3.00 4.14
CA ILE A 78 1.44 -2.37 4.60
C ILE A 78 0.70 -3.27 5.59
N TYR A 79 0.69 -4.58 5.33
CA TYR A 79 0.09 -5.55 6.24
C TYR A 79 0.79 -5.55 7.60
N ALA A 80 2.13 -5.57 7.61
CA ALA A 80 2.92 -5.50 8.84
C ALA A 80 2.74 -4.17 9.59
N GLU A 81 2.62 -3.04 8.89
CA GLU A 81 2.51 -1.72 9.54
C GLU A 81 1.08 -1.40 10.05
N LEU A 82 0.03 -1.80 9.31
CA LEU A 82 -1.34 -1.36 9.58
C LEU A 82 -2.25 -2.47 10.13
N VAL A 83 -2.02 -3.73 9.78
CA VAL A 83 -2.91 -4.84 10.16
C VAL A 83 -2.35 -5.60 11.36
N ASN A 84 -1.05 -5.89 11.34
CA ASN A 84 -0.36 -6.59 12.42
C ASN A 84 0.91 -5.84 12.85
N PRO A 85 0.77 -4.62 13.41
CA PRO A 85 1.91 -3.86 13.89
C PRO A 85 2.66 -4.65 14.95
N ASP A 86 3.98 -4.81 14.78
CA ASP A 86 4.82 -5.39 15.82
C ASP A 86 4.62 -4.60 17.13
N PRO A 87 4.37 -5.28 18.25
CA PRO A 87 4.21 -4.59 19.53
C PRO A 87 5.54 -3.97 19.94
N PHE A 88 5.51 -2.66 20.18
CA PHE A 88 6.64 -1.87 20.72
C PHE A 88 7.17 -2.43 22.03
#